data_AF-A0A5J5C7U4-F1
#
_entry.id   AF-A0A5J5C7U4-F1
#
_cell.length_a   1.000
_cell.length_b   1.000
_cell.length_c   1.000
_cell.angle_alpha   90.00
_cell.angle_beta   90.00
_cell.angle_gamma   90.00
#
_symmetry.space_group_name_H-M   'P 1'
#
loop_
_entity.id
_entity.type
_entity.pdbx_description
1 polymer ?
#
loop_
_entity_poly.entity_id
_entity_poly.type
_entity_poly.pdbx_seq_one_letter_code
_entity_poly.pdbx_strand_id
1 'polypeptide(L)'
;ESYCRSAWNAVDGFLVLLSLVDILVSLASTSEKNIMGMLKVLRLLRTMRPLRVIKQAPKLKLALFKGKFFYCLGQDTINITNKSECLSANYRWVQKVYNFDNLPQALMSLFVMYSKDGWVNIMYDGLDAVGVEQQPITNYNEWMLIFFITFMIISFFLLDMFIGVMVETFHQCRQAQALQK
;
A
#
# COMPACT_ATOMS: atom_id res chain seq x y z
N GLU A 1 -27.60 9.87 -12.04
CA GLU A 1 -27.18 8.63 -11.36
C GLU A 1 -27.50 8.72 -9.88
N SER A 2 -28.18 7.72 -9.32
CA SER A 2 -28.79 7.78 -7.98
C SER A 2 -27.76 7.75 -6.85
N TYR A 3 -27.92 8.65 -5.88
CA TYR A 3 -27.09 8.85 -4.68
C TYR A 3 -26.77 7.56 -3.89
N CYS A 4 -27.65 6.55 -3.95
CA CYS A 4 -27.56 5.29 -3.23
C CYS A 4 -26.59 4.25 -3.82
N ARG A 5 -26.01 4.45 -5.02
CA ARG A 5 -25.03 3.49 -5.59
C ARG A 5 -23.60 3.68 -5.06
N SER A 6 -23.30 4.83 -4.45
CA SER A 6 -21.98 5.08 -3.84
C SER A 6 -21.97 4.51 -2.42
N ALA A 7 -21.25 3.40 -2.22
CA ALA A 7 -21.03 2.79 -0.90
C ALA A 7 -20.58 3.82 0.17
N TRP A 8 -19.85 4.86 -0.26
CA TRP A 8 -19.36 5.92 0.60
C TRP A 8 -20.45 6.91 1.06
N ASN A 9 -21.46 7.15 0.23
CA ASN A 9 -22.59 8.02 0.58
C ASN A 9 -23.58 7.29 1.49
N ALA A 10 -23.73 5.98 1.31
CA ALA A 10 -24.51 5.12 2.20
C ALA A 10 -23.88 5.05 3.62
N VAL A 11 -22.56 4.92 3.71
CA VAL A 11 -21.83 4.96 4.98
C VAL A 11 -21.99 6.31 5.68
N ASP A 12 -21.91 7.43 4.94
CA ASP A 12 -22.13 8.77 5.51
C ASP A 12 -23.55 8.94 6.05
N GLY A 13 -24.56 8.47 5.30
CA GLY A 13 -25.95 8.47 5.75
C GLY A 13 -26.18 7.65 7.01
N PHE A 14 -25.60 6.45 7.09
CA PHE A 14 -25.65 5.61 8.29
C PHE A 14 -25.00 6.28 9.51
N LEU A 15 -23.86 6.95 9.34
CA LEU A 15 -23.16 7.67 10.42
C LEU A 15 -23.92 8.90 10.93
N VAL A 16 -24.67 9.58 10.06
CA VAL A 16 -25.57 10.67 10.46
C VAL A 16 -26.73 10.13 11.30
N LEU A 17 -27.35 9.03 10.87
CA LEU A 17 -28.44 8.37 11.61
C LEU A 17 -28.00 7.91 13.01
N LEU A 18 -26.86 7.24 13.13
CA LEU A 18 -26.31 6.83 14.44
C LEU A 18 -26.09 8.02 15.39
N SER A 19 -25.71 9.17 14.85
CA SER A 19 -25.48 10.36 15.68
C SER A 19 -26.76 11.09 16.08
N LEU A 20 -27.82 10.99 15.26
CA LEU A 20 -29.15 11.48 15.64
C LEU A 20 -29.75 10.63 16.75
N VAL A 21 -29.58 9.30 16.66
CA VAL A 21 -30.00 8.36 17.72
C VAL A 21 -29.28 8.65 19.03
N ASP A 22 -27.97 8.91 18.98
CA ASP A 22 -27.16 9.26 20.16
C ASP A 22 -27.62 10.57 20.83
N ILE A 23 -27.96 11.61 20.05
CA ILE A 23 -28.53 12.87 20.57
C ILE A 23 -29.90 12.61 21.22
N LEU A 24 -30.75 11.81 20.58
CA LEU A 24 -32.11 11.52 21.05
C LEU A 24 -32.10 10.69 22.33
N VAL A 25 -31.21 9.69 22.43
CA VAL A 25 -30.96 8.89 23.64
C VAL A 25 -30.38 9.76 24.76
N SER A 26 -29.48 10.69 24.45
CA SER A 26 -28.92 11.64 25.43
C SER A 26 -29.97 12.63 25.98
N LEU A 27 -31.01 12.95 25.21
CA LEU A 27 -32.11 13.83 25.64
C LEU A 27 -33.17 13.08 26.44
N ALA A 28 -33.38 11.79 26.16
CA ALA A 28 -34.42 10.98 26.80
C ALA A 28 -33.97 10.26 28.10
N SER A 29 -32.67 10.15 28.36
CA SER A 29 -32.14 9.27 29.43
C SER A 29 -31.36 10.03 30.51
N THR A 30 -31.98 10.36 31.64
CA THR A 30 -31.31 10.75 32.89
C THR A 30 -30.98 9.51 33.73
N SER A 31 -30.19 8.57 33.20
CA SER A 31 -29.82 7.38 33.97
C SER A 31 -28.44 6.85 33.57
N GLU A 32 -27.56 6.75 34.57
CA GLU A 32 -26.19 6.22 34.47
C GLU A 32 -26.20 4.78 33.92
N LYS A 33 -25.88 4.62 32.64
CA LYS A 33 -25.35 3.37 32.11
C LYS A 33 -24.12 3.66 31.26
N ASN A 34 -23.05 2.88 31.48
CA ASN A 34 -21.75 2.92 30.80
C ASN A 34 -21.80 2.80 29.25
N ILE A 35 -22.98 2.77 28.65
CA ILE A 35 -23.24 2.78 27.21
C ILE A 35 -22.96 4.17 26.60
N MET A 36 -23.06 5.24 27.39
CA MET A 36 -22.75 6.61 26.94
C MET A 36 -21.28 6.79 26.51
N GLY A 37 -20.36 6.04 27.12
CA GLY A 37 -18.93 6.07 26.78
C GLY A 37 -18.64 5.42 25.42
N MET A 38 -19.28 4.28 25.13
CA MET A 38 -19.06 3.52 23.90
C MET A 38 -19.68 4.19 22.66
N LEU A 39 -20.82 4.87 22.81
CA LEU A 39 -21.45 5.65 21.74
C LEU A 39 -20.59 6.86 21.30
N LYS A 40 -19.80 7.45 22.22
CA LYS A 40 -18.81 8.50 21.87
C LYS A 40 -17.69 7.97 20.98
N VAL A 41 -17.27 6.71 21.15
CA VAL A 41 -16.24 6.07 20.31
C VAL A 41 -16.72 5.92 18.86
N LEU A 42 -18.02 5.67 18.62
CA LEU A 42 -18.58 5.63 17.27
C LEU A 42 -18.48 6.97 16.52
N ARG A 43 -18.40 8.11 17.24
CA ARG A 43 -18.14 9.42 16.64
C ARG A 43 -16.71 9.55 16.09
N LEU A 44 -15.75 8.77 16.60
CA LEU A 44 -14.38 8.72 16.07
C LEU A 44 -14.35 8.12 14.65
N LEU A 45 -15.33 7.31 14.24
CA LEU A 45 -15.43 6.84 12.85
C LEU A 45 -15.57 7.99 11.84
N ARG A 46 -15.96 9.20 12.28
CA ARG A 46 -15.97 10.41 11.43
C ARG A 46 -14.57 10.96 11.15
N THR A 47 -13.55 10.62 11.93
CA THR A 47 -12.15 10.97 11.63
C THR A 47 -11.61 10.22 10.43
N MET A 48 -12.35 9.22 9.92
CA MET A 48 -12.07 8.48 8.67
C MET A 48 -12.48 9.25 7.41
N ARG A 49 -13.04 10.47 7.53
CA ARG A 49 -13.31 11.38 6.40
C ARG A 49 -12.11 11.58 5.43
N PRO A 50 -10.85 11.65 5.88
CA PRO A 50 -9.67 11.67 5.02
C PRO A 50 -9.51 10.41 4.15
N LEU A 51 -10.13 9.27 4.48
CA LEU A 51 -10.15 8.10 3.59
C LEU A 51 -10.90 8.37 2.28
N ARG A 52 -11.70 9.43 2.18
CA ARG A 52 -12.25 9.91 0.90
C ARG A 52 -11.15 10.40 -0.04
N VAL A 53 -10.01 10.86 0.50
CA VAL A 53 -8.81 11.25 -0.27
C VAL A 53 -8.14 10.03 -0.91
N ILE A 54 -8.40 8.80 -0.44
CA ILE A 54 -7.92 7.57 -1.08
C ILE A 54 -8.54 7.40 -2.47
N LYS A 55 -9.71 8.00 -2.76
CA LYS A 55 -10.24 8.05 -4.13
C LYS A 55 -9.44 8.96 -5.07
N GLN A 56 -8.67 9.91 -4.54
CA GLN A 56 -7.71 10.75 -5.28
C GLN A 56 -6.27 10.21 -5.26
N ALA A 57 -5.96 9.26 -4.37
CA ALA A 57 -4.67 8.58 -4.31
C ALA A 57 -4.33 7.59 -5.45
N PRO A 58 -5.24 7.08 -6.33
CA PRO A 58 -4.81 6.11 -7.34
C PRO A 58 -3.86 6.68 -8.39
N LYS A 59 -3.67 8.02 -8.46
CA LYS A 59 -2.77 8.66 -9.44
C LYS A 59 -1.34 8.92 -8.96
N LEU A 60 -1.04 8.94 -7.65
CA LEU A 60 0.20 9.60 -7.21
C LEU A 60 1.32 8.67 -6.70
N LYS A 61 1.06 7.39 -6.37
CA LYS A 61 2.14 6.47 -5.93
C LYS A 61 2.10 5.07 -6.53
N LEU A 62 0.91 4.50 -6.79
CA LEU A 62 0.77 3.20 -7.47
C LEU A 62 0.83 3.32 -9.01
N ALA A 63 0.56 4.52 -9.55
CA ALA A 63 0.59 4.78 -10.98
C ALA A 63 2.00 4.92 -11.56
N LEU A 64 3.03 5.09 -10.73
CA LEU A 64 4.40 5.30 -11.24
C LEU A 64 4.95 4.05 -11.93
N PHE A 65 4.57 2.87 -11.44
CA PHE A 65 5.08 1.57 -11.87
C PHE A 65 4.05 0.65 -12.52
N LYS A 66 2.76 0.97 -12.40
CA LYS A 66 1.70 0.16 -13.00
C LYS A 66 1.88 0.09 -14.53
N GLY A 67 1.97 -1.13 -15.05
CA GLY A 67 2.08 -1.44 -16.46
C GLY A 67 3.47 -1.22 -17.06
N LYS A 68 4.49 -0.90 -16.24
CA LYS A 68 5.87 -0.65 -16.72
C LYS A 68 6.79 -1.88 -16.62
N PHE A 69 6.42 -2.88 -15.83
CA PHE A 69 7.25 -4.05 -15.53
C PHE A 69 7.03 -5.19 -16.55
N PHE A 70 7.14 -4.85 -17.83
CA PHE A 70 7.02 -5.81 -18.93
C PHE A 70 8.28 -5.80 -19.79
N TYR A 71 8.55 -6.92 -20.45
CA TYR A 71 9.65 -7.05 -21.38
C TYR A 71 9.31 -8.07 -22.47
N CYS A 72 9.96 -7.93 -23.62
CA CYS A 72 9.88 -8.90 -24.69
C CYS A 72 10.80 -10.10 -24.43
N LEU A 73 10.28 -11.31 -24.60
CA LEU A 73 11.01 -12.57 -24.54
C LEU A 73 11.02 -13.22 -25.94
N GLY A 74 12.18 -13.26 -26.57
CA GLY A 74 12.40 -13.76 -27.93
C GLY A 74 13.86 -14.16 -28.17
N GLN A 75 14.18 -14.54 -29.40
CA GLN A 75 15.54 -14.96 -29.78
C GLN A 75 16.44 -13.75 -30.04
N ASP A 76 15.95 -12.75 -30.79
CA ASP A 76 16.63 -11.48 -31.07
C ASP A 76 15.77 -10.28 -30.68
N THR A 77 16.05 -9.66 -29.53
CA THR A 77 15.28 -8.51 -29.00
C THR A 77 15.99 -7.16 -29.15
N ILE A 78 17.14 -7.11 -29.84
CA ILE A 78 18.00 -5.91 -29.91
C ILE A 78 17.29 -4.73 -30.59
N ASN A 79 16.47 -5.00 -31.62
CA ASN A 79 15.78 -3.96 -32.39
C ASN A 79 14.31 -3.75 -31.96
N ILE A 80 13.90 -4.29 -30.81
CA ILE A 80 12.51 -4.20 -30.33
C ILE A 80 12.41 -3.10 -29.27
N THR A 81 11.61 -2.09 -29.57
CA THR A 81 11.43 -0.92 -28.71
C THR A 81 10.08 -0.90 -28.00
N ASN A 82 9.07 -1.58 -28.55
CA ASN A 82 7.70 -1.56 -28.04
C ASN A 82 7.04 -2.95 -28.09
N LYS A 83 5.94 -3.12 -27.34
CA LYS A 83 5.14 -4.36 -27.34
C LYS A 83 4.64 -4.75 -28.72
N SER A 84 4.19 -3.79 -29.53
CA SER A 84 3.66 -4.07 -30.87
C SER A 84 4.70 -4.75 -31.76
N GLU A 85 5.95 -4.29 -31.68
CA GLU A 85 7.10 -4.87 -32.40
C GLU A 85 7.44 -6.27 -31.89
N CYS A 86 7.40 -6.46 -30.56
CA CYS A 86 7.57 -7.77 -29.93
C CYS A 86 6.55 -8.79 -30.45
N LEU A 87 5.27 -8.39 -30.49
CA LEU A 87 4.20 -9.25 -30.96
C LEU A 87 4.25 -9.47 -32.48
N SER A 88 4.66 -8.48 -33.27
CA SER A 88 4.85 -8.64 -34.72
C SER A 88 6.01 -9.56 -35.07
N ALA A 89 7.03 -9.63 -34.22
CA ALA A 89 8.15 -10.56 -34.35
C ALA A 89 7.83 -11.97 -33.85
N ASN A 90 6.56 -12.26 -33.52
CA ASN A 90 6.11 -13.54 -32.97
C ASN A 90 6.79 -13.92 -31.64
N TYR A 91 7.15 -12.92 -30.83
CA TYR A 91 7.72 -13.09 -29.50
C TYR A 91 6.68 -12.88 -28.40
N ARG A 92 7.06 -13.17 -27.15
CA ARG A 92 6.16 -13.11 -26.00
C ARG A 92 6.41 -11.85 -25.18
N TRP A 93 5.38 -11.03 -25.03
CA TRP A 93 5.40 -9.90 -24.11
C TRP A 93 5.01 -10.39 -22.71
N VAL A 94 5.97 -10.43 -21.80
CA VAL A 94 5.83 -11.06 -20.49
C VAL A 94 6.01 -10.05 -19.37
N GLN A 95 5.25 -10.22 -18.29
CA GLN A 95 5.41 -9.44 -17.07
C GLN A 95 6.58 -9.97 -16.24
N LYS A 96 7.29 -9.08 -15.55
CA LYS A 96 8.28 -9.46 -14.54
C LYS A 96 7.58 -10.09 -13.34
N VAL A 97 8.27 -11.04 -12.70
CA VAL A 97 7.75 -11.79 -11.53
C VAL A 97 7.40 -10.85 -10.38
N TYR A 98 8.25 -9.83 -10.16
CA TYR A 98 8.03 -8.77 -9.18
C TYR A 98 7.53 -7.53 -9.92
N ASN A 99 6.29 -7.12 -9.66
CA ASN A 99 5.65 -5.97 -10.30
C ASN A 99 4.62 -5.30 -9.37
N PHE A 100 4.10 -4.15 -9.79
CA PHE A 100 3.21 -3.30 -8.98
C PHE A 100 1.82 -3.12 -9.61
N ASP A 101 1.37 -4.08 -10.44
CA ASP A 101 0.12 -3.93 -11.20
C ASP A 101 -1.14 -4.21 -10.37
N ASN A 102 -1.02 -5.10 -9.39
CA ASN A 102 -2.08 -5.55 -8.51
C ASN A 102 -1.61 -5.51 -7.04
N LEU A 103 -2.55 -5.43 -6.11
CA LEU A 103 -2.23 -5.32 -4.69
C LEU A 103 -1.40 -6.51 -4.15
N PRO A 104 -1.73 -7.79 -4.42
CA PRO A 104 -0.95 -8.91 -3.89
C PRO A 104 0.48 -8.95 -4.43
N GLN A 105 0.65 -8.67 -5.72
CA GLN A 105 1.95 -8.60 -6.38
C GLN A 105 2.79 -7.45 -5.84
N ALA A 106 2.19 -6.27 -5.64
CA ALA A 106 2.85 -5.14 -5.01
C ALA A 106 3.28 -5.46 -3.58
N LEU A 107 2.44 -6.14 -2.79
CA LEU A 107 2.81 -6.60 -1.44
C LEU A 107 3.97 -7.61 -1.48
N MET A 108 3.98 -8.52 -2.44
CA MET A 108 5.09 -9.47 -2.63
C MET A 108 6.39 -8.74 -2.97
N SER A 109 6.37 -7.80 -3.92
CA SER A 109 7.52 -6.98 -4.28
C SER A 109 8.02 -6.15 -3.10
N LEU A 110 7.12 -5.54 -2.32
CA LEU A 110 7.47 -4.77 -1.12
C LEU A 110 8.08 -5.66 -0.03
N PHE A 111 7.56 -6.87 0.16
CA PHE A 111 8.11 -7.84 1.10
C PHE A 111 9.55 -8.23 0.75
N VAL A 112 9.81 -8.54 -0.52
CA VAL A 112 11.15 -8.86 -1.05
C VAL A 112 12.11 -7.67 -0.90
N MET A 113 11.65 -6.45 -1.17
CA MET A 113 12.42 -5.23 -0.94
C MET A 113 12.77 -5.02 0.54
N TYR A 114 11.85 -5.35 1.45
CA TYR A 114 12.04 -5.20 2.90
C TYR A 114 12.94 -6.30 3.50
N SER A 115 12.79 -7.55 3.04
CA SER A 115 13.61 -8.68 3.47
C SER A 115 15.07 -8.58 2.99
N LYS A 116 15.33 -7.71 2.01
CA LYS A 116 16.63 -7.53 1.35
C LYS A 116 17.16 -8.79 0.65
N ASP A 117 16.27 -9.72 0.31
CA ASP A 117 16.59 -10.89 -0.50
C ASP A 117 16.02 -10.69 -1.91
N GLY A 118 16.85 -10.75 -2.96
CA GLY A 118 16.38 -10.56 -4.35
C GLY A 118 15.95 -9.13 -4.75
N TRP A 119 16.07 -8.13 -3.84
CA TRP A 119 15.69 -6.73 -4.07
C TRP A 119 16.43 -6.04 -5.23
N VAL A 120 17.67 -6.48 -5.51
CA VAL A 120 18.52 -5.90 -6.57
C VAL A 120 17.86 -6.02 -7.95
N ASN A 121 17.18 -7.13 -8.22
CA ASN A 121 16.46 -7.33 -9.48
C ASN A 121 15.29 -6.35 -9.64
N ILE A 122 14.56 -6.08 -8.55
CA ILE A 122 13.46 -5.11 -8.53
C ILE A 122 13.99 -3.69 -8.77
N MET A 123 15.16 -3.38 -8.20
CA MET A 123 15.84 -2.10 -8.40
C MET A 123 16.26 -1.93 -9.87
N TYR A 124 16.94 -2.91 -10.46
CA TYR A 124 17.35 -2.83 -11.87
C TYR A 124 16.16 -2.75 -12.83
N ASP A 125 15.15 -3.60 -12.62
CA ASP A 125 13.91 -3.53 -13.40
C ASP A 125 13.21 -2.17 -13.27
N GLY A 126 13.33 -1.51 -12.11
CA GLY A 126 12.81 -0.16 -11.87
C GLY A 126 13.64 0.96 -12.51
N LEU A 127 14.97 0.82 -12.57
CA LEU A 127 15.89 1.76 -13.25
C LEU A 127 15.70 1.75 -14.76
N ASP A 128 15.44 0.56 -15.31
CA ASP A 128 15.30 0.33 -16.75
C ASP A 128 13.87 0.60 -17.24
N ALA A 129 12.92 0.87 -16.35
CA ALA A 129 11.53 1.11 -16.67
C ALA A 129 11.31 2.46 -17.37
N VAL A 130 10.95 2.41 -18.65
CA VAL A 130 10.69 3.60 -19.48
C VAL A 130 9.21 4.02 -19.36
N GLY A 131 8.31 3.21 -19.91
CA GLY A 131 6.89 3.53 -20.08
C GLY A 131 6.03 2.28 -20.20
N VAL A 132 4.72 2.50 -20.33
CA VAL A 132 3.74 1.42 -20.51
C VAL A 132 3.82 0.91 -21.95
N GLU A 133 3.93 -0.39 -22.14
CA GLU A 133 4.13 -1.08 -23.44
C GLU A 133 5.44 -0.75 -24.18
N GLN A 134 6.42 -0.19 -23.47
CA GLN A 134 7.76 0.09 -24.00
C GLN A 134 8.78 -0.90 -23.44
N GLN A 135 9.73 -1.31 -24.27
CA GLN A 135 10.81 -2.20 -23.84
C GLN A 135 11.72 -1.48 -22.83
N PRO A 136 12.15 -2.13 -21.74
CA PRO A 136 13.08 -1.53 -20.78
C PRO A 136 14.40 -1.18 -21.44
N ILE A 137 14.95 -0.01 -21.08
CA ILE A 137 16.23 0.51 -21.57
C ILE A 137 17.17 0.62 -20.39
N THR A 138 18.35 0.03 -20.50
CA THR A 138 19.34 0.02 -19.42
C THR A 138 19.71 1.43 -18.99
N ASN A 139 19.64 1.71 -17.68
CA ASN A 139 19.98 3.02 -17.08
C ASN A 139 19.16 4.20 -17.64
N TYR A 140 17.90 3.97 -18.02
CA TYR A 140 17.05 5.05 -18.53
C TYR A 140 16.79 6.14 -17.49
N ASN A 141 16.49 5.76 -16.24
CA ASN A 141 16.16 6.70 -15.18
C ASN A 141 17.03 6.48 -13.93
N GLU A 142 18.28 6.94 -13.98
CA GLU A 142 19.24 6.80 -12.87
C GLU A 142 18.78 7.50 -11.57
N TRP A 143 17.96 8.56 -11.65
CA TRP A 143 17.38 9.23 -10.48
C TRP A 143 16.52 8.31 -9.61
N MET A 144 15.95 7.27 -10.23
CA MET A 144 15.17 6.25 -9.55
C MET A 144 16.02 5.45 -8.52
N LEU A 145 17.34 5.43 -8.66
CA LEU A 145 18.25 4.80 -7.72
C LEU A 145 18.16 5.43 -6.32
N ILE A 146 18.07 6.76 -6.26
CA ILE A 146 17.95 7.51 -4.99
C ILE A 146 16.65 7.13 -4.27
N PHE A 147 15.56 6.92 -5.00
CA PHE A 147 14.31 6.44 -4.43
C PHE A 147 14.47 5.06 -3.77
N PHE A 148 15.11 4.10 -4.45
CA PHE A 148 15.32 2.76 -3.88
C PHE A 148 16.26 2.77 -2.67
N ILE A 149 17.33 3.56 -2.71
CA ILE A 149 18.27 3.71 -1.58
C ILE A 149 17.56 4.33 -0.37
N THR A 150 16.81 5.40 -0.56
CA THR A 150 16.07 6.06 0.54
C THR A 150 15.02 5.12 1.15
N PHE A 151 14.31 4.36 0.32
CA PHE A 151 13.37 3.34 0.79
C PHE A 151 14.06 2.25 1.62
N MET A 152 15.24 1.78 1.21
CA MET A 152 16.01 0.79 1.97
C MET A 152 16.48 1.32 3.32
N ILE A 153 16.98 2.56 3.37
CA ILE A 153 17.42 3.20 4.61
C ILE A 153 16.25 3.32 5.60
N ILE A 154 15.10 3.80 5.13
CA ILE A 154 13.89 3.91 5.96
C ILE A 154 13.45 2.52 6.45
N SER A 155 13.46 1.52 5.57
CA SER A 155 13.07 0.14 5.90
C SER A 155 13.98 -0.47 6.97
N PHE A 156 15.27 -0.17 6.93
CA PHE A 156 16.23 -0.60 7.94
C PHE A 156 15.92 0.03 9.31
N PHE A 157 15.72 1.36 9.38
CA PHE A 157 15.34 2.02 10.63
C PHE A 157 14.01 1.52 11.19
N LEU A 158 13.03 1.22 10.34
CA LEU A 158 11.74 0.67 10.77
C LEU A 158 11.88 -0.74 11.34
N LEU A 159 12.74 -1.59 10.76
CA LEU A 159 13.08 -2.91 11.30
C LEU A 159 13.70 -2.77 12.70
N ASP A 160 14.69 -1.91 12.83
CA ASP A 160 15.41 -1.71 14.09
C ASP A 160 14.49 -1.14 15.18
N MET A 161 13.60 -0.20 14.82
CA MET A 161 12.58 0.32 15.73
C MET A 161 11.61 -0.77 16.19
N PHE A 162 11.15 -1.63 15.28
CA PHE A 162 10.26 -2.74 15.61
C PHE A 162 10.92 -3.78 16.52
N ILE A 163 12.17 -4.15 16.21
CA ILE A 163 12.98 -5.04 17.05
C ILE A 163 13.18 -4.42 18.44
N GLY A 164 13.43 -3.11 18.52
CA GLY A 164 13.53 -2.39 19.79
C GLY A 164 12.29 -2.54 20.67
N VAL A 165 11.11 -2.28 20.11
CA VAL A 165 9.83 -2.43 20.84
C VAL A 165 9.58 -3.88 21.26
N MET A 166 9.88 -4.85 20.39
CA MET A 166 9.73 -6.27 20.70
C MET A 166 10.62 -6.69 21.87
N VAL A 167 11.88 -6.26 21.87
CA VAL A 167 12.87 -6.54 22.91
C VAL A 167 12.46 -5.88 24.24
N GLU A 168 11.99 -4.64 24.20
CA GLU A 168 11.48 -3.95 25.40
C GLU A 168 10.29 -4.69 26.00
N THR A 169 9.32 -5.09 25.17
CA THR A 169 8.15 -5.87 25.58
C THR A 169 8.57 -7.21 26.21
N PHE A 170 9.55 -7.89 25.62
CA PHE A 170 10.11 -9.13 26.15
C PHE A 170 10.77 -8.93 27.52
N HIS A 171 11.56 -7.87 27.69
CA HIS A 171 12.18 -7.52 28.97
C HIS A 171 11.15 -7.20 30.06
N GLN A 172 10.11 -6.43 29.74
CA GLN A 172 9.02 -6.11 30.66
C GLN A 172 8.28 -7.37 31.13
N CYS A 173 7.97 -8.29 30.20
CA CYS A 173 7.29 -9.55 30.54
C CYS A 173 8.13 -10.43 31.48
N ARG A 174 9.45 -10.52 31.23
CA ARG A 174 10.38 -11.26 32.09
C ARG A 174 10.46 -10.68 33.50
N GLN A 175 10.46 -9.35 33.64
CA GLN A 175 10.49 -8.67 34.95
C GLN A 175 9.18 -8.89 35.72
N ALA A 176 8.03 -8.81 35.06
CA ALA A 176 6.72 -9.06 35.67
C ALA A 176 6.61 -10.50 36.22
N GLN A 177 7.13 -11.49 35.48
CA GLN A 177 7.19 -12.89 35.95
C GLN A 177 8.12 -13.08 37.15
N ALA A 178 9.25 -12.36 37.20
CA ALA A 178 10.20 -12.46 38.31
C ALA A 178 9.64 -11.90 39.63
N LEU A 179 8.75 -10.91 39.57
CA LEU A 179 8.07 -10.33 40.74
C LEU A 179 6.90 -11.18 41.25
N GLN A 180 6.40 -12.12 40.44
CA GLN A 180 5.34 -13.06 40.84
C GLN A 180 5.86 -14.34 41.49
N LYS A 181 7.19 -14.53 41.52
CA LYS A 181 7.88 -15.62 42.22
C LYS A 181 8.38 -15.16 43.57
#